data_AF-A0AAN7Q9K9-F1
#
_entry.id   AF-A0AAN7Q9K9-F1
#
_cell.length_a   1.000
_cell.length_b   1.000
_cell.length_c   1.000
_cell.angle_alpha   90.00
_cell.angle_beta   90.00
_cell.angle_gamma   90.00
#
_symmetry.space_group_name_H-M   'P 1'
#
loop_
_entity.id
_entity.type
_entity.pdbx_description
1 polymer ?
#
loop_
_entity_poly.entity_id
_entity_poly.type
_entity_poly.pdbx_seq_one_letter_code
_entity_poly.pdbx_strand_id
1 'polypeptide(L)'
;MEIIKSNKGCGKRFLLNDNGPKTAQRVFIFSTDAALNLLANAEEWYLDGNFSLALFSQLYVLRIRSNNLLTTAVFCLLQNKTQRTYEYLLRTVLQKCEERGL
;
A
#
# COMPACT_ATOMS: atom_id res chain seq x y z
N MET A 1 15.04 -17.40 2.74
CA MET A 1 13.83 -16.74 2.23
C MET A 1 14.29 -15.69 1.24
N GLU A 2 14.34 -16.04 -0.04
CA GLU A 2 14.75 -15.12 -1.10
C GLU A 2 13.62 -14.13 -1.38
N ILE A 3 13.96 -12.84 -1.37
CA ILE A 3 13.07 -11.79 -1.86
C ILE A 3 12.93 -12.04 -3.36
N ILE A 4 11.71 -12.32 -3.84
CA ILE A 4 11.41 -12.35 -5.27
C ILE A 4 11.73 -10.95 -5.80
N LYS A 5 12.90 -10.80 -6.41
CA LYS A 5 13.22 -9.60 -7.17
C LYS A 5 12.21 -9.56 -8.31
N SER A 6 11.38 -8.51 -8.32
CA SER A 6 10.49 -8.23 -9.44
C SER A 6 11.31 -8.29 -10.73
N ASN A 7 10.99 -9.28 -11.56
CA ASN A 7 11.73 -9.60 -12.76
C ASN A 7 11.71 -8.37 -13.68
N LYS A 8 12.86 -7.98 -14.24
CA LYS A 8 12.94 -6.92 -15.28
C LYS A 8 12.36 -7.42 -16.61
N GLY A 9 11.11 -7.89 -16.60
CA GLY A 9 10.24 -7.97 -17.77
C GLY A 9 9.29 -6.78 -17.77
N CYS A 10 8.49 -6.63 -18.82
CA CYS A 10 7.39 -5.67 -18.97
C CYS A 10 6.30 -5.86 -17.87
N GLY A 11 6.67 -5.74 -16.60
CA GLY A 11 5.84 -5.96 -15.42
C GLY A 11 5.78 -4.65 -14.64
N LYS A 12 4.57 -4.11 -14.48
CA LYS A 12 4.35 -2.91 -13.67
C LYS A 12 4.80 -3.19 -12.24
N ARG A 13 5.53 -2.25 -11.62
CA ARG A 13 5.92 -2.33 -10.20
C ARG A 13 4.65 -2.46 -9.37
N PHE A 14 4.56 -3.54 -8.58
CA PHE A 14 3.40 -3.82 -7.73
C PHE A 14 3.72 -3.76 -6.24
N LEU A 15 4.87 -4.28 -5.81
CA LEU A 15 5.36 -4.07 -4.45
C LEU A 15 5.90 -2.64 -4.34
N LEU A 16 5.20 -1.80 -3.58
CA LEU A 16 5.54 -0.39 -3.40
C LEU A 16 6.53 -0.19 -2.25
N ASN A 17 6.35 -0.95 -1.16
CA ASN A 17 7.23 -0.90 0.00
C ASN A 17 7.23 -2.23 0.76
N ASP A 18 8.43 -2.65 1.19
CA ASP A 18 8.64 -3.63 2.24
C ASP A 18 9.54 -2.97 3.30
N ASN A 19 9.03 -2.83 4.52
CA ASN A 19 9.78 -2.19 5.61
C ASN A 19 10.94 -3.06 6.16
N GLY A 20 11.04 -4.31 5.70
CA GLY A 20 12.24 -5.11 5.71
C GLY A 20 12.37 -6.11 6.88
N PRO A 21 13.15 -7.20 6.66
CA PRO A 21 13.75 -8.11 7.63
C PRO A 21 13.46 -7.96 9.11
N LYS A 22 14.12 -6.91 9.59
CA LYS A 22 14.59 -6.72 10.94
C LYS A 22 13.63 -5.87 11.77
N THR A 23 12.54 -5.41 11.17
CA THR A 23 11.52 -4.65 11.90
C THR A 23 10.66 -5.63 12.69
N ALA A 24 10.39 -5.32 13.95
CA ALA A 24 9.48 -6.10 14.79
C ALA A 24 8.01 -6.07 14.31
N GLN A 25 7.68 -5.16 13.39
CA GLN A 25 6.32 -4.89 12.90
C GLN A 25 6.35 -4.81 11.37
N ARG A 26 6.02 -5.90 10.68
CA ARG A 26 6.08 -5.95 9.22
C ARG A 26 4.92 -5.18 8.57
N VAL A 27 5.28 -4.36 7.58
CA VAL A 27 4.35 -3.62 6.73
C VAL A 27 4.75 -3.84 5.29
N PHE A 28 3.86 -4.44 4.51
CA PHE A 28 3.97 -4.52 3.06
C PHE A 28 2.93 -3.61 2.45
N ILE A 29 3.32 -2.82 1.45
CA ILE A 29 2.45 -1.91 0.71
C ILE A 29 2.55 -2.27 -0.76
N PHE A 30 1.40 -2.45 -1.40
CA PHE A 30 1.27 -2.81 -2.79
C PHE A 30 0.44 -1.77 -3.53
N SER A 31 0.95 -1.30 -4.66
CA SER A 31 0.24 -0.42 -5.58
C SER A 31 0.97 -0.40 -6.92
N THR A 32 0.27 0.04 -7.96
CA THR A 32 0.87 0.35 -9.25
C THR A 32 0.97 1.86 -9.42
N ASP A 33 1.86 2.33 -10.29
CA ASP A 33 2.00 3.77 -10.53
C ASP A 33 0.70 4.41 -11.05
N ALA A 34 -0.09 3.68 -11.86
CA ALA A 34 -1.41 4.13 -12.31
C ALA A 34 -2.42 4.25 -11.17
N ALA A 35 -2.39 3.31 -10.22
CA ALA A 35 -3.24 3.36 -9.05
C ALA A 35 -2.84 4.48 -8.08
N LEU A 36 -1.54 4.76 -7.92
CA LEU A 36 -1.06 5.93 -7.16
C LEU A 36 -1.47 7.24 -7.83
N ASN A 37 -1.45 7.32 -9.16
CA ASN A 37 -1.93 8.50 -9.87
C ASN A 37 -3.43 8.73 -9.61
N LEU A 38 -4.25 7.67 -9.65
CA LEU A 38 -5.67 7.77 -9.27
C LEU A 38 -5.85 8.18 -7.81
N LEU A 39 -5.00 7.67 -6.90
CA LEU A 39 -5.03 8.02 -5.49
C LEU A 39 -4.71 9.50 -5.26
N ALA A 40 -3.64 10.01 -5.87
CA ALA A 40 -3.17 11.39 -5.70
C ALA A 40 -4.17 12.42 -6.26
N ASN A 41 -4.88 12.08 -7.34
CA ASN A 41 -5.88 12.95 -7.96
C ASN A 41 -7.30 12.78 -7.38
N ALA A 42 -7.50 11.88 -6.41
CA ALA A 42 -8.81 11.67 -5.80
C ALA A 42 -9.10 12.74 -4.74
N GLU A 43 -10.32 13.28 -4.76
CA GLU A 43 -10.81 14.23 -3.75
C GLU A 43 -10.94 13.58 -2.36
N GLU A 44 -11.34 12.31 -2.34
CA GLU A 44 -11.60 11.58 -1.11
C GLU A 44 -10.94 10.19 -1.13
N TRP A 45 -10.34 9.81 -0.01
CA TRP A 45 -9.82 8.48 0.22
C TRP A 45 -10.74 7.71 1.16
N TYR A 46 -11.03 6.47 0.79
CA TYR A 46 -11.83 5.53 1.56
C TYR A 46 -10.92 4.45 2.11
N LEU A 47 -10.80 4.37 3.43
CA LEU A 47 -9.87 3.46 4.09
C LEU A 47 -10.66 2.36 4.82
N ASP A 48 -10.23 1.12 4.67
CA ASP A 48 -10.89 -0.04 5.27
C ASP A 48 -9.85 -1.07 5.71
N GLY A 49 -10.09 -1.70 6.86
CA GLY A 49 -9.14 -2.60 7.52
C GLY A 49 -9.84 -3.86 8.02
N ASN A 50 -10.23 -4.72 7.08
CA ASN A 50 -11.36 -5.62 7.27
C ASN A 50 -10.99 -7.02 7.83
N PHE A 51 -9.78 -7.53 7.60
CA PHE A 51 -9.48 -8.95 7.93
C PHE A 51 -8.06 -9.19 8.44
N SER A 52 -7.88 -10.08 9.42
CA SER A 52 -6.57 -10.70 9.68
C SER A 52 -6.22 -11.69 8.56
N LEU A 53 -4.96 -11.74 8.15
CA LEU A 53 -4.49 -12.62 7.08
C LEU A 53 -3.16 -13.26 7.47
N ALA A 54 -3.15 -14.58 7.71
CA ALA A 54 -1.98 -15.34 8.12
C ALA A 54 -1.24 -14.69 9.31
N LEU A 55 0.02 -14.27 9.13
CA LEU A 55 0.84 -13.62 10.16
C LEU A 55 0.53 -12.13 10.34
N PHE A 56 -0.41 -11.58 9.57
CA PHE A 56 -0.78 -10.17 9.62
C PHE A 56 -2.12 -9.98 10.32
N SER A 57 -2.15 -9.05 11.27
CA SER A 57 -3.37 -8.70 11.99
C SER A 57 -4.42 -8.00 11.11
N GLN A 58 -3.99 -7.43 9.97
CA GLN A 58 -4.86 -6.67 9.10
C GLN A 58 -4.41 -6.67 7.63
N LEU A 59 -5.35 -6.94 6.72
CA LEU A 59 -5.38 -6.46 5.35
C LEU A 59 -6.06 -5.09 5.37
N TYR A 60 -5.29 -4.06 5.03
CA TYR A 60 -5.72 -2.68 5.00
C TYR A 60 -5.70 -2.16 3.57
N VAL A 61 -6.71 -1.39 3.17
CA VAL A 61 -6.86 -0.93 1.79
C VAL A 61 -7.22 0.55 1.74
N LEU A 62 -6.60 1.26 0.80
CA LEU A 62 -6.98 2.62 0.42
C LEU A 62 -7.71 2.52 -0.92
N ARG A 63 -8.91 3.06 -0.94
CA ARG A 63 -9.79 3.07 -2.09
C ARG A 63 -10.13 4.49 -2.49
N ILE A 64 -10.43 4.65 -3.76
CA ILE A 64 -10.90 5.91 -4.35
C ILE A 64 -12.20 5.65 -5.09
N ARG A 65 -13.05 6.68 -5.16
CA ARG A 65 -14.24 6.63 -6.02
C ARG A 65 -13.87 7.17 -7.39
N SER A 66 -14.07 6.37 -8.43
CA SER A 66 -13.94 6.78 -9.83
C SER A 66 -15.17 6.31 -10.58
N ASN A 67 -15.89 7.22 -11.25
CA ASN A 67 -17.12 6.92 -11.99
C ASN A 67 -18.15 6.12 -11.16
N ASN A 68 -18.39 6.54 -9.91
CA ASN A 68 -19.27 5.86 -8.95
C ASN A 68 -18.87 4.44 -8.53
N LEU A 69 -17.70 3.94 -8.95
CA LEU A 69 -17.13 2.68 -8.49
C LEU A 69 -16.03 2.91 -7.46
N LEU A 70 -16.05 2.12 -6.39
CA LEU A 70 -15.00 2.14 -5.38
C LEU A 70 -13.86 1.20 -5.81
N THR A 71 -12.74 1.78 -6.21
CA THR A 71 -11.56 1.05 -6.69
C THR A 71 -10.46 1.05 -5.63
N THR A 72 -9.88 -0.12 -5.34
CA THR A 72 -8.72 -0.17 -4.44
C THR A 72 -7.45 0.28 -5.16
N ALA A 73 -6.84 1.34 -4.65
CA ALA A 73 -5.60 1.89 -5.19
C ALA A 73 -4.35 1.36 -4.45
N VAL A 74 -4.47 1.07 -3.15
CA VAL A 74 -3.37 0.54 -2.33
C VAL A 74 -3.86 -0.61 -1.47
N PHE A 75 -3.10 -1.69 -1.43
CA PHE A 75 -3.30 -2.82 -0.53
C PHE A 75 -2.12 -2.93 0.43
N CYS A 76 -2.39 -3.21 1.70
CA CYS A 76 -1.38 -3.24 2.74
C CYS A 76 -1.58 -4.44 3.66
N LEU A 77 -0.47 -5.12 3.98
CA LEU A 77 -0.46 -6.16 5.01
C LEU A 77 0.23 -5.61 6.25
N LEU A 78 -0.53 -5.50 7.34
CA LEU A 78 -0.11 -4.88 8.60
C LEU A 78 -0.05 -5.92 9.71
N GLN A 79 1.14 -6.10 10.28
CA GLN A 79 1.32 -7.06 11.37
C GLN A 79 0.65 -6.60 12.68
N ASN A 80 0.31 -5.32 12.79
CA ASN A 80 -0.23 -4.68 13.99
C ASN A 80 -1.28 -3.63 13.62
N LYS A 81 -2.13 -3.26 14.59
CA LYS A 81 -3.14 -2.19 14.47
C LYS A 81 -2.81 -0.98 15.35
N THR A 82 -1.54 -0.56 15.37
CA THR A 82 -1.09 0.58 16.18
C THR A 82 -1.13 1.88 15.38
N GLN A 83 -1.31 3.01 16.05
CA GLN A 83 -1.23 4.35 15.42
C GLN A 83 0.06 4.51 14.58
N ARG A 84 1.20 4.12 15.16
CA ARG A 84 2.50 4.15 14.47
C ARG A 84 2.52 3.35 13.16
N THR A 85 1.80 2.22 13.11
CA THR A 85 1.69 1.40 11.89
C THR A 85 0.93 2.14 10.79
N TYR A 86 -0.18 2.79 11.14
CA TYR A 86 -0.97 3.58 10.20
C TYR A 86 -0.23 4.85 9.74
N GLU A 87 0.45 5.55 10.66
CA GLU A 87 1.28 6.70 10.31
C GLU A 87 2.40 6.32 9.34
N TYR A 88 3.11 5.21 9.61
CA TYR A 88 4.14 4.70 8.71
C TYR A 88 3.58 4.40 7.32
N LEU A 89 2.43 3.72 7.26
CA LEU A 89 1.74 3.42 6.01
C LEU A 89 1.38 4.68 5.22
N LEU A 90 0.70 5.65 5.86
CA LEU A 90 0.22 6.85 5.19
C LEU A 90 1.40 7.72 4.72
N ARG A 91 2.42 7.90 5.56
CA ARG A 91 3.64 8.63 5.19
C ARG A 91 4.37 7.97 4.03
N THR A 92 4.46 6.63 4.03
CA THR A 92 5.11 5.89 2.94
C THR A 92 4.33 6.07 1.64
N VAL A 93 2.99 6.02 1.67
CA VAL A 93 2.17 6.25 0.48
C VAL A 93 2.37 7.67 -0.06
N LEU A 94 2.33 8.70 0.80
CA LEU A 94 2.55 10.10 0.41
C LEU A 94 3.95 10.30 -0.18
N GLN A 95 4.99 9.81 0.48
CA GLN A 95 6.36 9.88 -0.03
C GLN A 95 6.49 9.21 -1.40
N LYS A 96 5.81 8.07 -1.60
CA LYS A 96 5.85 7.34 -2.87
C LYS A 96 5.10 8.05 -3.99
N CYS A 97 4.08 8.84 -3.69
CA CYS A 97 3.46 9.78 -4.64
C CYS A 97 4.42 10.92 -4.99
N GLU A 98 5.03 11.55 -3.99
CA GLU A 98 5.98 12.66 -4.17
C GLU A 98 7.20 12.25 -5.02
N GLU A 99 7.79 11.08 -4.77
CA GLU A 99 8.87 10.49 -5.57
C GLU A 99 8.52 10.33 -7.07
N ARG A 100 7.23 10.38 -7.41
CA ARG A 100 6.71 10.26 -8.78
C ARG A 100 6.17 11.58 -9.35
N GLY A 101 6.27 12.68 -8.59
CA GLY A 101 5.71 13.98 -8.98
C GLY A 101 4.18 14.00 -9.02
N LEU A 102 3.54 13.19 -8.17
CA LEU A 102 2.09 13.13 -7.99
C LEU A 102 1.64 13.95 -6.77
#